data_AF-A0A0A0A0H3-F1
#
_entry.id   AF-A0A0A0A0H3-F1
#
_cell.length_a   1.000
_cell.length_b   1.000
_cell.length_c   1.000
_cell.angle_alpha   90.00
_cell.angle_beta   90.00
_cell.angle_gamma   90.00
#
_symmetry.space_group_name_H-M   'P 1'
#
loop_
_entity.id
_entity.type
_entity.pdbx_description
1 polymer ?
#
loop_
_entity_poly.entity_id
_entity_poly.type
_entity_poly.pdbx_seq_one_letter_code
_entity_poly.pdbx_strand_id
1 'polypeptide(L)'
;VELSLFYESLCPACRWFLVQQLFTAWLLLPSEALSITLVPYGNAQEKNVSGKWQFQCQHGPEECLGNMIETCLMNEAKNFTTYFPVIFCLESGSSVTKNLEA
;
A
#
# COMPACT_ATOMS: atom_id res chain seq x y z
N VAL A 1 -20.36 -3.56 -0.20
CA VAL A 1 -19.92 -2.41 0.63
C VAL A 1 -18.64 -1.86 0.02
N GLU A 2 -18.49 -0.54 -0.05
CA GLU A 2 -17.26 0.09 -0.52
C GLU A 2 -16.37 0.44 0.66
N LEU A 3 -15.09 0.07 0.58
CA LEU A 3 -14.08 0.36 1.59
C LEU A 3 -12.85 0.95 0.90
N SER A 4 -12.40 2.11 1.37
CA SER A 4 -11.13 2.70 0.93
C SER A 4 -10.15 2.73 2.10
N LEU A 5 -8.98 2.13 1.91
CA LEU A 5 -7.88 2.18 2.88
C LEU A 5 -6.84 3.20 2.41
N PHE A 6 -6.71 4.29 3.17
CA PHE A 6 -5.63 5.26 3.04
C PHE A 6 -4.55 4.91 4.06
N TYR A 7 -3.34 4.61 3.59
CA TYR A 7 -2.30 4.04 4.43
C TYR A 7 -0.89 4.42 3.98
N GLU A 8 0.12 4.05 4.79
CA GLU A 8 1.54 4.27 4.54
C GLU A 8 2.28 2.95 4.70
N SER A 9 3.23 2.66 3.79
CA SER A 9 3.89 1.36 3.70
C SER A 9 4.77 0.99 4.89
N LEU A 10 5.13 1.95 5.76
CA LEU A 10 5.91 1.67 6.98
C LEU A 10 5.15 1.96 8.28
N CYS A 11 3.87 2.38 8.20
CA CYS A 11 3.06 2.62 9.37
C CYS A 11 2.63 1.29 10.04
N PRO A 12 3.06 0.96 11.27
CA PRO A 12 2.82 -0.35 11.86
C PRO A 12 1.33 -0.73 11.98
N ALA A 13 0.48 0.23 12.31
CA ALA A 13 -0.96 0.00 12.44
C ALA A 13 -1.63 -0.24 11.08
N CYS A 14 -1.18 0.46 10.03
CA CYS A 14 -1.65 0.25 8.66
C CYS A 14 -1.33 -1.16 8.20
N ARG A 15 -0.09 -1.60 8.40
CA ARG A 15 0.38 -2.94 8.04
C ARG A 15 -0.40 -4.02 8.77
N TRP A 16 -0.58 -3.87 10.08
CA TRP A 16 -1.36 -4.81 10.86
C TRP A 16 -2.81 -4.90 10.37
N PHE A 17 -3.46 -3.76 10.11
CA PHE A 17 -4.83 -3.75 9.60
C PHE A 17 -4.93 -4.39 8.21
N LEU A 18 -4.06 -4.02 7.27
CA LEU A 18 -4.05 -4.56 5.90
C LEU A 18 -3.88 -6.08 5.92
N VAL A 19 -2.86 -6.55 6.63
CA VAL A 19 -2.46 -7.97 6.65
C VAL A 19 -3.42 -8.82 7.47
N GLN A 20 -3.76 -8.40 8.69
CA GLN A 20 -4.49 -9.25 9.63
C GLN A 20 -6.01 -9.10 9.53
N GLN A 21 -6.50 -7.92 9.13
CA GLN A 21 -7.94 -7.64 9.08
C GLN A 21 -8.46 -7.61 7.65
N LEU A 22 -7.99 -6.68 6.83
CA LEU A 22 -8.58 -6.42 5.51
C LEU A 22 -8.37 -7.58 4.53
N PHE A 23 -7.14 -8.10 4.45
CA PHE A 23 -6.84 -9.24 3.58
C PHE A 23 -7.59 -10.50 4.01
N THR A 24 -7.65 -10.77 5.32
CA THR A 24 -8.45 -11.88 5.88
C THR A 24 -9.93 -11.74 5.52
N ALA A 25 -10.52 -10.55 5.68
CA ALA A 25 -11.90 -10.29 5.32
C ALA A 25 -12.16 -10.50 3.82
N TRP A 26 -11.24 -10.04 2.96
CA TRP A 26 -11.32 -10.23 1.51
C TRP A 26 -11.30 -11.71 1.09
N LEU A 27 -10.53 -12.55 1.79
CA LEU A 27 -10.49 -14.00 1.51
C LEU A 27 -11.74 -14.75 1.97
N LEU A 28 -12.33 -14.35 3.09
CA LEU A 28 -13.42 -15.09 3.73
C LEU A 28 -14.81 -14.68 3.25
N LEU A 29 -14.97 -13.44 2.81
CA LEU A 29 -16.26 -12.92 2.38
C LEU A 29 -16.52 -13.22 0.89
N PRO A 30 -17.80 -13.35 0.49
CA PRO A 30 -18.14 -13.45 -0.93
C PRO A 30 -17.58 -12.27 -1.73
N SER A 31 -17.20 -12.50 -2.99
CA SER A 31 -16.56 -11.49 -3.86
C SER A 31 -17.38 -10.21 -4.04
N GLU A 32 -18.70 -10.28 -3.88
CA GLU A 32 -19.62 -9.15 -4.04
C GLU A 32 -19.84 -8.36 -2.74
N ALA A 33 -19.36 -8.87 -1.60
CA ALA A 33 -19.59 -8.27 -0.29
C ALA A 33 -18.77 -6.98 -0.10
N LEU A 34 -17.53 -6.95 -0.60
CA LEU A 34 -16.57 -5.87 -0.40
C LEU A 34 -15.91 -5.45 -1.72
N SER A 35 -16.04 -4.17 -2.06
CA SER A 35 -15.22 -3.50 -3.06
C SER A 35 -14.17 -2.66 -2.34
N ILE A 36 -12.90 -3.01 -2.52
CA ILE A 36 -11.77 -2.42 -1.79
C ILE A 36 -10.98 -1.52 -2.73
N THR A 37 -10.67 -0.31 -2.25
CA THR A 37 -9.69 0.59 -2.88
C THR A 37 -8.54 0.81 -1.92
N LEU A 38 -7.31 0.69 -2.42
CA LEU A 38 -6.08 0.96 -1.68
C LEU A 38 -5.51 2.31 -2.12
N VAL A 39 -5.04 3.12 -1.17
CA VAL A 39 -4.44 4.43 -1.44
C VAL A 39 -3.16 4.58 -0.60
N PRO A 40 -2.01 4.09 -1.09
CA PRO A 40 -0.72 4.22 -0.42
C PRO A 40 -0.19 5.66 -0.54
N TYR A 41 -0.42 6.45 0.50
CA TYR A 41 0.02 7.85 0.61
C TYR A 41 0.01 8.27 2.09
N GLY A 42 -1.14 8.09 2.74
CA GLY A 42 -1.38 8.37 4.15
C GLY A 42 -0.96 9.77 4.58
N ASN A 43 -0.02 9.88 5.51
CA ASN A 43 0.44 11.15 6.06
C ASN A 43 1.61 11.78 5.28
N ALA A 44 1.92 11.26 4.08
CA ALA A 44 2.89 11.90 3.22
C ALA A 44 2.49 13.36 2.92
N GLN A 45 3.49 14.23 2.82
CA GLN A 45 3.32 15.62 2.42
C GLN A 45 4.00 15.81 1.07
N GLU A 46 3.39 16.64 0.22
CA GLU A 46 3.93 16.95 -1.08
C GLU A 46 4.26 18.43 -1.23
N LYS A 47 5.29 18.71 -2.02
CA LYS A 47 5.66 20.07 -2.40
C LYS A 47 6.03 20.12 -3.87
N ASN A 48 5.50 21.10 -4.58
CA ASN A 48 5.95 21.41 -5.93
C ASN A 48 7.26 22.21 -5.86
N VAL A 49 8.33 21.63 -6.38
CA VAL A 49 9.66 22.25 -6.48
C VAL A 49 10.04 22.30 -7.95
N SER A 50 9.96 23.51 -8.53
CA SER A 50 10.32 23.76 -9.93
C SER A 50 9.58 22.87 -10.94
N GLY A 51 8.27 22.66 -10.72
CA GLY A 51 7.42 21.86 -11.60
C GLY A 51 7.47 20.35 -11.34
N LYS A 52 8.22 19.90 -10.32
CA LYS A 52 8.26 18.50 -9.89
C LYS A 52 7.69 18.34 -8.49
N TRP A 53 6.86 17.32 -8.29
CA TRP A 53 6.39 16.95 -6.96
C TRP A 53 7.49 16.21 -6.20
N GLN A 54 7.75 16.68 -4.98
CA GLN A 54 8.60 16.02 -4.01
C GLN A 54 7.74 15.58 -2.84
N PHE A 55 8.00 14.38 -2.32
CA PHE A 55 7.23 13.78 -1.23
C PHE A 55 8.09 13.59 0.00
N GLN A 56 7.52 13.88 1.17
CA GLN A 56 8.11 13.64 2.47
C GLN A 56 7.15 12.77 3.29
N CYS A 57 7.65 11.63 3.75
CA CYS A 57 6.87 10.64 4.51
C CYS A 57 7.36 10.57 5.96
N GLN A 58 6.50 10.13 6.88
CA GLN A 58 6.76 10.17 8.32
C GLN A 58 7.88 9.21 8.74
N HIS A 59 7.98 8.07 8.07
CA HIS A 59 8.98 7.03 8.35
C HIS A 59 10.18 7.11 7.39
N GLY A 60 10.42 8.29 6.78
CA GLY A 60 11.59 8.57 5.96
C GLY A 60 11.44 8.17 4.48
N PRO A 61 12.54 8.23 3.70
CA PRO A 61 12.49 8.03 2.26
C PRO A 61 12.13 6.60 1.84
N GLU A 62 12.37 5.61 2.70
CA GLU A 62 12.01 4.21 2.44
C GLU A 62 10.49 4.01 2.39
N GLU A 63 9.73 4.72 3.23
CA GLU A 63 8.27 4.74 3.16
C GLU A 63 7.77 5.38 1.85
N CYS A 64 8.35 6.52 1.46
CA CYS A 64 7.98 7.13 0.19
C CYS A 64 8.26 6.21 -1.01
N LEU A 65 9.38 5.49 -0.97
CA LEU A 65 9.69 4.49 -1.99
C LEU A 65 8.69 3.33 -1.97
N GLY A 66 8.34 2.81 -0.78
CA GLY A 66 7.33 1.76 -0.62
C GLY A 66 5.95 2.18 -1.15
N ASN A 67 5.45 3.35 -0.74
CA ASN A 67 4.21 3.93 -1.25
C ASN A 67 4.21 4.04 -2.79
N MET A 68 5.33 4.49 -3.37
CA MET A 68 5.48 4.60 -4.82
C MET A 68 5.52 3.24 -5.51
N ILE A 69 6.23 2.26 -4.96
CA ILE A 69 6.28 0.88 -5.50
C ILE A 69 4.88 0.27 -5.54
N GLU A 70 4.11 0.38 -4.46
CA GLU A 70 2.75 -0.14 -4.39
C GLU A 70 1.82 0.57 -5.38
N THR A 71 1.95 1.90 -5.50
CA THR A 71 1.21 2.69 -6.50
C THR A 71 1.55 2.23 -7.93
N CYS A 72 2.83 2.05 -8.24
CA CYS A 72 3.27 1.57 -9.55
C CYS A 72 2.77 0.14 -9.83
N LEU A 73 2.83 -0.75 -8.85
CA LEU A 73 2.32 -2.11 -8.96
C LEU A 73 0.82 -2.10 -9.29
N MET A 74 0.02 -1.26 -8.64
CA MET A 74 -1.40 -1.10 -8.96
C MET A 74 -1.61 -0.61 -10.39
N ASN A 75 -0.81 0.37 -10.85
CA ASN A 75 -0.88 0.91 -12.21
C ASN A 75 -0.54 -0.14 -13.28
N GLU A 76 0.51 -0.93 -13.06
CA GLU A 76 0.99 -1.93 -14.01
C GLU A 76 0.09 -3.18 -14.04
N ALA A 77 -0.23 -3.74 -12.86
CA ALA A 77 -1.02 -4.96 -12.76
C ALA A 77 -2.50 -4.72 -13.12
N LYS A 78 -3.04 -3.54 -12.80
CA LYS A 78 -4.44 -3.06 -12.99
C LYS A 78 -5.52 -3.88 -12.28
N ASN A 79 -5.38 -5.20 -12.24
CA ASN A 79 -6.33 -6.12 -11.65
C ASN A 79 -6.12 -6.22 -10.13
N PHE A 80 -7.15 -5.88 -9.36
CA PHE A 80 -7.15 -5.93 -7.90
C PHE A 80 -6.78 -7.32 -7.36
N THR A 81 -7.32 -8.39 -7.95
CA THR A 81 -7.03 -9.76 -7.51
C THR A 81 -5.59 -10.19 -7.81
N THR A 82 -4.85 -9.41 -8.60
CA THR A 82 -3.43 -9.60 -8.88
C THR A 82 -2.56 -8.77 -7.94
N TYR A 83 -2.79 -7.46 -7.81
CA TYR A 83 -1.90 -6.63 -7.00
C TYR A 83 -2.14 -6.75 -5.49
N PHE A 84 -3.38 -7.02 -5.04
CA PHE A 84 -3.65 -7.02 -3.59
C PHE A 84 -2.90 -8.13 -2.83
N PRO A 85 -2.81 -9.38 -3.34
CA PRO A 85 -1.95 -10.40 -2.73
C PRO A 85 -0.46 -10.03 -2.70
N VAL A 86 0.03 -9.30 -3.71
CA VAL A 86 1.43 -8.85 -3.76
C VAL A 86 1.67 -7.75 -2.73
N ILE A 87 0.77 -6.77 -2.62
CA ILE A 87 0.82 -5.74 -1.57
C ILE A 87 0.76 -6.38 -0.18
N PHE A 88 -0.14 -7.35 0.05
CA PHE A 88 -0.18 -8.13 1.28
C PHE A 88 1.18 -8.77 1.60
N CYS A 89 1.85 -9.36 0.60
CA CYS A 89 3.16 -9.98 0.77
C CYS A 89 4.23 -8.95 1.16
N LEU A 90 4.31 -7.83 0.44
CA LEU A 90 5.24 -6.73 0.73
C LEU A 90 5.02 -6.21 2.17
N GLU A 91 3.77 -5.98 2.54
CA GLU A 91 3.38 -5.45 3.84
C GLU A 91 3.49 -6.46 4.99
N SER A 92 3.63 -7.74 4.68
CA SER A 92 3.92 -8.79 5.67
C SER A 92 5.42 -8.99 5.92
N GLY A 93 6.29 -8.51 5.02
CA GLY A 93 7.74 -8.72 5.09
C GLY A 93 8.45 -7.86 6.14
N SER A 94 9.69 -8.18 6.50
CA SER A 94 10.44 -7.35 7.45
C SER A 94 10.77 -5.95 6.89
N SER A 95 10.99 -5.85 5.57
CA SER A 95 11.13 -4.59 4.84
C SER A 95 10.30 -4.59 3.56
N VAL A 96 9.54 -3.51 3.29
CA VAL A 96 8.77 -3.38 2.04
C VAL A 96 9.68 -3.29 0.81
N THR A 97 10.88 -2.70 0.96
CA THR A 97 11.76 -2.36 -0.17
C THR A 97 12.98 -3.27 -0.30
N LYS A 98 13.45 -3.91 0.79
CA LYS A 98 14.76 -4.61 0.81
C LYS A 98 14.68 -6.13 0.74
N ASN A 99 13.49 -6.73 0.81
CA ASN A 99 13.37 -8.20 0.75
C ASN A 99 13.78 -8.81 -0.60
N LEU A 100 13.99 -7.98 -1.63
CA LEU A 100 14.43 -8.40 -2.97
C LEU A 100 15.94 -8.22 -3.20
N GLU A 101 16.66 -7.62 -2.26
CA GLU A 101 18.11 -7.49 -2.29
C GLU A 101 18.72 -8.78 -1.72
N ALA A 102 18.87 -9.79 -2.59
CA ALA A 102 19.59 -11.03 -2.30
C ALA A 102 21.08 -10.93 -2.66
#